data_AF-A0AAV7QDJ6-F1
#
_entry.id   AF-A0AAV7QDJ6-F1
#
_cell.length_a   1.000
_cell.length_b   1.000
_cell.length_c   1.000
_cell.angle_alpha   90.00
_cell.angle_beta   90.00
_cell.angle_gamma   90.00
#
_symmetry.space_group_name_H-M   'P 1'
#
loop_
_entity.id
_entity.type
_entity.pdbx_description
1 polymer ?
#
loop_
_entity_poly.entity_id
_entity_poly.type
_entity_poly.pdbx_seq_one_letter_code
_entity_poly.pdbx_strand_id
1 'polypeptide(L)'
;MAAAVAARLGFRVSGTLSARTVHCSAANQAGQEWRIKHGLPAGGTEYGPLTDLPDWSFVDGRPAPPWKGQMRRKLAREEFARRVVMLSEEVDRGMHTWEQKQQQLLAKEEEKRKHLLKPKGALLRNKRPQ
;
A
#
# COMPACT_ATOMS: atom_id res chain seq x y z
N MET A 1 -55.78 39.39 54.00
CA MET A 1 -56.71 39.63 52.89
C MET A 1 -55.94 39.50 51.58
N ALA A 2 -56.16 38.38 50.86
CA ALA A 2 -55.77 38.02 49.48
C ALA A 2 -54.36 38.42 48.95
N ALA A 3 -53.44 37.44 48.91
CA ALA A 3 -52.30 37.44 47.99
C ALA A 3 -52.70 36.68 46.71
N ALA A 4 -52.64 37.34 45.55
CA ALA A 4 -52.92 36.73 44.26
C ALA A 4 -51.70 35.92 43.77
N VAL A 5 -51.89 34.62 43.58
CA VAL A 5 -50.88 33.68 43.07
C VAL A 5 -50.76 33.87 41.55
N ALA A 6 -49.55 34.19 41.08
CA ALA A 6 -49.23 34.28 39.67
C ALA A 6 -49.18 32.88 39.04
N ALA A 7 -50.22 32.52 38.28
CA ALA A 7 -50.20 31.33 37.42
C ALA A 7 -49.46 31.65 36.12
N ARG A 8 -48.16 31.37 36.07
CA ARG A 8 -47.43 31.28 34.79
C ARG A 8 -47.82 29.96 34.13
N LEU A 9 -48.72 30.01 33.15
CA LEU A 9 -48.98 28.91 32.23
C LEU A 9 -47.72 28.69 31.39
N GLY A 10 -46.87 27.76 31.82
CA GLY A 10 -45.75 27.28 31.03
C GLY A 10 -46.28 26.47 29.86
N PHE A 11 -46.27 27.04 28.66
CA PHE A 11 -46.51 26.31 27.42
C PHE A 11 -45.36 25.32 27.22
N ARG A 12 -45.61 24.04 27.55
CA ARG A 12 -44.68 22.94 27.26
C ARG A 12 -44.86 22.58 25.78
N VAL A 13 -44.04 23.17 24.92
CA VAL A 13 -43.83 22.63 23.57
C VAL A 13 -43.06 21.33 23.74
N SER A 14 -43.78 20.19 23.75
CA SER A 14 -43.15 18.91 23.43
C SER A 14 -42.83 18.91 21.94
N GLY A 15 -41.76 19.62 21.59
CA GLY A 15 -41.14 19.49 20.28
C GLY A 15 -40.39 18.17 20.29
N THR A 16 -40.91 17.17 19.58
CA THR A 16 -40.09 16.03 19.19
C THR A 16 -38.99 16.57 18.29
N LEU A 17 -37.80 16.80 18.86
CA LEU A 17 -36.59 17.03 18.09
C LEU A 17 -36.31 15.72 17.34
N SER A 18 -36.86 15.58 16.14
CA SER A 18 -36.40 14.59 15.18
C SER A 18 -34.99 15.00 14.77
N ALA A 19 -34.00 14.52 15.51
CA ALA A 19 -32.61 14.63 15.12
C ALA A 19 -32.45 13.83 13.83
N ARG A 20 -32.42 14.50 12.68
CA ARG A 20 -32.04 13.90 11.41
C ARG A 20 -30.58 13.48 11.53
N THR A 21 -30.31 12.21 11.81
CA THR A 21 -28.97 11.67 11.77
C THR A 21 -28.52 11.59 10.31
N VAL A 22 -27.50 12.33 9.95
CA VAL A 22 -26.79 12.10 8.68
C VAL A 22 -25.91 10.87 8.87
N HIS A 23 -26.16 9.84 8.07
CA HIS A 23 -25.38 8.62 8.09
C HIS A 23 -24.00 8.89 7.46
N CYS A 24 -22.93 8.87 8.26
CA CYS A 24 -21.56 9.12 7.80
C CYS A 24 -20.84 7.86 7.29
N SER A 25 -21.53 6.72 7.10
CA SER A 25 -20.87 5.58 6.47
C SER A 25 -20.56 5.90 5.01
N ALA A 26 -19.45 5.36 4.50
CA ALA A 26 -19.22 5.35 3.06
C ALA A 26 -20.44 4.71 2.36
N ALA A 27 -20.94 5.36 1.32
CA ALA A 27 -21.93 4.74 0.44
C ALA A 27 -21.22 3.59 -0.27
N ASN A 28 -21.55 2.34 0.09
CA ASN A 28 -21.10 1.20 -0.70
C ASN A 28 -21.69 1.33 -2.10
N GLN A 29 -20.83 1.43 -3.11
CA GLN A 29 -21.32 1.49 -4.47
C GLN A 29 -21.94 0.14 -4.84
N ALA A 30 -23.17 0.18 -5.36
CA ALA A 30 -23.85 -1.02 -5.80
C ALA A 30 -22.98 -1.80 -6.80
N GLY A 31 -22.76 -3.09 -6.52
CA GLY A 31 -21.96 -3.98 -7.37
C GLY A 31 -20.44 -3.85 -7.24
N GLN A 32 -19.92 -3.08 -6.28
CA GLN A 32 -18.47 -2.94 -6.04
C GLN A 32 -17.77 -4.29 -5.83
N GLU A 33 -18.32 -5.17 -4.98
CA GLU A 33 -17.73 -6.49 -4.73
C GLU A 33 -17.67 -7.34 -5.99
N TRP A 34 -18.71 -7.31 -6.82
CA TRP A 34 -18.72 -8.02 -8.09
C TRP A 34 -17.62 -7.48 -9.01
N ARG A 35 -17.46 -6.15 -9.11
CA ARG A 35 -16.40 -5.55 -9.93
C ARG A 35 -15.00 -6.00 -9.47
N ILE A 36 -14.73 -5.92 -8.18
CA ILE A 36 -13.44 -6.33 -7.61
C ILE A 36 -13.19 -7.83 -7.87
N LYS A 37 -14.21 -8.69 -7.68
CA LYS A 37 -14.11 -10.13 -7.99
C LYS A 37 -13.77 -10.41 -9.46
N HIS A 38 -14.09 -9.49 -10.36
CA HIS A 38 -13.81 -9.60 -11.80
C HIS A 38 -12.61 -8.73 -12.25
N GLY A 39 -11.80 -8.21 -11.31
CA GLY A 39 -10.62 -7.40 -11.64
C GLY A 39 -10.93 -6.02 -12.22
N LEU A 40 -12.12 -5.48 -11.96
CA LEU A 40 -12.56 -4.14 -12.37
C LEU A 40 -12.38 -3.14 -11.22
N PRO A 41 -12.29 -1.83 -11.50
CA PRO A 41 -12.23 -0.80 -10.47
C PRO A 41 -13.50 -0.80 -9.60
N ALA A 42 -13.32 -0.49 -8.32
CA ALA A 42 -14.42 -0.40 -7.37
C ALA A 42 -15.40 0.71 -7.76
N GLY A 43 -14.86 1.89 -8.07
CA GLY A 43 -15.62 3.10 -8.40
C GLY A 43 -16.18 3.18 -9.82
N GLY A 44 -15.76 2.30 -10.73
CA GLY A 44 -16.10 2.34 -12.16
C GLY A 44 -15.49 3.51 -12.96
N THR A 45 -14.96 4.53 -12.29
CA THR A 45 -14.41 5.77 -12.89
C THR A 45 -12.90 5.93 -12.72
N GLU A 46 -12.24 4.99 -12.04
CA GLU A 46 -10.81 5.09 -11.70
C GLU A 46 -9.93 4.87 -12.94
N TYR A 47 -10.15 3.74 -13.60
CA TYR A 47 -9.44 3.31 -14.81
C TYR A 47 -10.36 2.44 -15.68
N GLY A 48 -10.02 2.27 -16.95
CA GLY A 48 -10.78 1.47 -17.89
C GLY A 48 -11.35 2.28 -19.05
N PRO A 49 -12.03 1.60 -19.99
CA PRO A 49 -12.42 2.21 -21.27
C PRO A 49 -13.34 3.41 -21.10
N LEU A 50 -14.20 3.41 -20.08
CA LEU A 50 -15.11 4.52 -19.80
C LEU A 50 -14.38 5.82 -19.42
N THR A 51 -13.16 5.76 -18.89
CA THR A 51 -12.46 6.95 -18.37
C THR A 51 -11.10 7.20 -19.01
N ASP A 52 -10.49 6.20 -19.63
CA ASP A 52 -9.18 6.35 -20.30
C ASP A 52 -9.32 6.66 -21.80
N LEU A 53 -10.47 6.33 -22.43
CA LEU A 53 -10.75 6.65 -23.83
C LEU A 53 -11.23 8.11 -24.01
N PRO A 54 -11.02 8.71 -25.19
CA PRO A 54 -11.57 10.02 -25.49
C PRO A 54 -13.08 9.94 -25.72
N ASP A 55 -13.83 10.88 -25.14
CA ASP A 55 -15.29 10.95 -25.27
C ASP A 55 -15.77 11.36 -26.68
N TRP A 56 -14.88 11.95 -27.49
CA TRP A 56 -15.17 12.41 -28.85
C TRP A 56 -13.94 12.35 -29.74
N SER A 57 -14.14 12.46 -31.05
CA SER A 57 -13.08 12.60 -32.06
C SER A 57 -13.54 13.53 -33.18
N PHE A 58 -12.59 14.02 -33.99
CA PHE A 58 -12.95 14.80 -35.18
C PHE A 58 -13.53 13.88 -36.27
N VAL A 59 -14.44 14.39 -37.09
CA VAL A 59 -15.04 13.65 -38.22
C VAL A 59 -13.97 13.16 -39.20
N ASP A 60 -12.88 13.92 -39.36
CA ASP A 60 -11.74 13.55 -40.20
C ASP A 60 -10.92 12.36 -39.64
N GLY A 61 -11.26 11.84 -38.47
CA GLY A 61 -10.52 10.77 -37.78
C GLY A 61 -9.31 11.25 -36.98
N ARG A 62 -9.08 12.57 -36.90
CA ARG A 62 -8.05 13.13 -36.02
C ARG A 62 -8.41 12.83 -34.55
N PRO A 63 -7.44 12.43 -33.71
CA PRO A 63 -7.71 12.17 -32.31
C PRO A 63 -8.05 13.46 -31.56
N ALA A 64 -8.91 13.36 -30.55
CA ALA A 64 -9.15 14.48 -29.66
C ALA A 64 -7.88 14.84 -28.88
N PRO A 65 -7.65 16.13 -28.60
CA PRO A 65 -6.54 16.54 -27.76
C PRO A 65 -6.69 15.93 -26.35
N PRO A 66 -5.57 15.54 -25.69
CA PRO A 66 -5.65 14.93 -24.38
C PRO A 66 -6.09 15.96 -23.32
N TRP A 67 -7.14 15.63 -22.56
CA TRP A 67 -7.55 16.38 -21.37
C TRP A 67 -6.53 16.30 -20.22
N LYS A 68 -6.51 17.36 -19.40
CA LYS A 68 -5.59 17.52 -18.26
C LYS A 68 -5.63 16.34 -17.29
N GLY A 69 -6.81 15.76 -17.06
CA GLY A 69 -7.01 14.65 -16.14
C GLY A 69 -6.30 13.35 -16.55
N GLN A 70 -6.33 12.98 -17.83
CA GLN A 70 -5.59 11.80 -18.32
C GLN A 70 -4.10 12.04 -18.37
N MET A 71 -3.65 13.25 -18.72
CA MET A 71 -2.22 13.57 -18.65
C MET A 71 -1.69 13.44 -17.22
N ARG A 72 -2.41 13.99 -16.24
CA ARG A 72 -2.08 13.82 -14.82
C ARG A 72 -2.06 12.35 -14.39
N ARG A 73 -3.07 11.55 -14.79
CA ARG A 73 -3.12 10.11 -14.46
C ARG A 73 -1.98 9.32 -15.10
N LYS A 74 -1.62 9.62 -16.35
CA LYS A 74 -0.47 9.01 -17.04
C LYS A 74 0.84 9.31 -16.31
N LEU A 75 1.07 10.57 -15.97
CA LEU A 75 2.27 10.98 -15.24
C LEU A 75 2.35 10.31 -13.87
N ALA A 76 1.25 10.28 -13.12
CA ALA A 76 1.20 9.60 -11.82
C ALA A 76 1.48 8.08 -11.93
N ARG A 77 0.95 7.42 -12.98
CA ARG A 77 1.23 6.00 -13.25
C ARG A 77 2.71 5.77 -13.60
N GLU A 78 3.33 6.69 -14.34
CA GLU A 78 4.74 6.65 -14.70
C GLU A 78 5.65 6.84 -13.48
N GLU A 79 5.36 7.83 -12.63
CA GLU A 79 6.06 8.06 -11.36
C GLU A 79 5.95 6.86 -10.41
N PHE A 80 4.76 6.26 -10.35
CA PHE A 80 4.54 5.06 -9.56
C PHE A 80 5.38 3.88 -10.09
N ALA A 81 5.37 3.63 -11.40
CA ALA A 81 6.15 2.56 -12.01
C ALA A 81 7.66 2.74 -11.77
N ARG A 82 8.18 3.97 -11.92
CA ARG A 82 9.58 4.30 -11.60
C ARG A 82 9.93 3.95 -10.17
N ARG A 83 9.05 4.28 -9.22
CA ARG A 83 9.26 3.99 -7.80
C ARG A 83 9.29 2.48 -7.53
N VAL A 84 8.38 1.72 -8.13
CA VAL A 84 8.33 0.26 -7.99
C VAL A 84 9.66 -0.35 -8.44
N VAL A 85 10.15 0.02 -9.63
CA VAL A 85 11.43 -0.49 -10.16
C VAL A 85 12.59 -0.14 -9.24
N MET A 86 12.69 1.13 -8.83
CA MET A 86 13.76 1.59 -7.93
C MET A 86 13.78 0.80 -6.61
N LEU A 87 12.63 0.59 -5.98
CA LEU A 87 12.54 -0.15 -4.72
C LEU A 87 12.91 -1.63 -4.90
N SER A 88 12.50 -2.25 -6.01
CA SER A 88 12.90 -3.63 -6.34
C SER A 88 14.42 -3.73 -6.46
N GLU A 89 15.05 -2.81 -7.20
CA GLU A 89 16.52 -2.78 -7.33
C GLU A 89 17.25 -2.56 -6.00
N GLU A 90 16.69 -1.76 -5.10
CA GLU A 90 17.26 -1.58 -3.75
C GLU A 90 17.21 -2.88 -2.94
N VAL A 91 16.09 -3.60 -2.98
CA VAL A 91 15.95 -4.89 -2.31
C VAL A 91 16.95 -5.91 -2.88
N ASP A 92 17.04 -6.02 -4.20
CA ASP A 92 17.94 -6.97 -4.87
C ASP A 92 19.41 -6.67 -4.53
N ARG A 93 19.81 -5.40 -4.54
CA ARG A 93 21.15 -4.98 -4.10
C ARG A 93 21.41 -5.35 -2.64
N GLY A 94 20.42 -5.17 -1.76
CA GLY A 94 20.51 -5.60 -0.36
C GLY A 94 20.73 -7.11 -0.22
N MET A 95 20.01 -7.91 -1.01
CA MET A 95 20.15 -9.37 -1.02
C MET A 95 21.54 -9.80 -1.50
N HIS A 96 22.01 -9.25 -2.62
CA HIS A 96 23.33 -9.58 -3.16
C HIS A 96 24.46 -9.19 -2.22
N THR A 97 24.40 -8.01 -1.61
CA THR A 97 25.43 -7.58 -0.64
C THR A 97 25.45 -8.46 0.60
N TRP A 98 24.29 -8.89 1.09
CA TRP A 98 24.20 -9.84 2.20
C TRP A 98 24.78 -11.22 1.82
N GLU A 99 24.42 -11.75 0.66
CA GLU A 99 24.91 -13.04 0.17
C GLU A 99 26.44 -13.03 0.01
N GLN A 100 26.98 -11.99 -0.63
CA GLN A 100 28.43 -11.80 -0.75
C GLN A 100 29.12 -11.76 0.61
N LYS A 101 28.52 -11.06 1.59
CA LYS A 101 29.06 -11.01 2.94
C LYS A 101 29.08 -12.39 3.60
N GLN A 102 28.03 -13.20 3.44
CA GLN A 102 28.00 -14.58 3.96
C GLN A 102 29.11 -15.43 3.32
N GLN A 103 29.26 -15.38 2.00
CA GLN A 103 30.31 -16.10 1.28
C GLN A 103 31.72 -15.68 1.75
N GLN A 104 31.94 -14.38 1.94
CA GLN A 104 33.21 -13.87 2.47
C GLN A 104 33.50 -14.34 3.90
N LEU A 105 32.48 -14.44 4.76
CA LEU A 105 32.66 -14.96 6.12
C LEU A 105 33.08 -16.43 6.09
N LEU A 106 32.38 -17.25 5.30
CA LEU A 106 32.71 -18.66 5.12
C LEU A 106 34.13 -18.84 4.55
N ALA A 107 34.46 -18.09 3.50
CA ALA A 107 35.80 -18.11 2.90
C ALA A 107 36.89 -17.73 3.91
N LYS A 108 36.67 -16.69 4.73
CA LYS A 108 37.60 -16.29 5.79
C LYS A 108 37.74 -17.36 6.87
N GLU A 109 36.66 -18.05 7.23
CA GLU A 109 36.73 -19.17 8.18
C GLU A 109 37.53 -20.33 7.61
N GLU A 110 37.33 -20.69 6.35
CA GLU A 110 38.11 -21.71 5.66
C GLU A 110 39.59 -21.33 5.55
N GLU A 111 39.90 -20.09 5.19
CA GLU A 111 41.27 -19.56 5.17
C GLU A 111 41.90 -19.67 6.56
N LYS A 112 41.21 -19.18 7.61
CA LYS A 112 41.69 -19.31 8.99
C LYS A 112 41.97 -20.77 9.34
N ARG A 113 41.09 -21.70 8.96
CA ARG A 113 41.28 -23.15 9.19
C ARG A 113 42.50 -23.70 8.46
N LYS A 114 42.73 -23.31 7.21
CA LYS A 114 43.91 -23.71 6.42
C LYS A 114 45.21 -23.17 7.02
N HIS A 115 45.17 -21.97 7.59
CA HIS A 115 46.31 -21.31 8.24
C HIS A 115 46.51 -21.69 9.72
N LEU A 116 45.72 -22.61 10.28
CA LEU A 116 45.94 -23.10 11.64
C LEU A 116 47.26 -23.87 11.74
N LEU A 117 48.00 -23.62 12.83
CA LEU A 117 49.17 -24.40 13.17
C LEU A 117 48.78 -25.84 13.52
N LYS A 118 49.71 -26.79 13.31
CA LYS A 118 49.51 -28.18 13.70
C LYS A 118 49.16 -28.28 15.18
N PRO A 119 48.17 -29.10 15.57
CA PRO A 119 47.81 -29.27 16.97
C PRO A 119 48.95 -29.92 17.75
N LYS A 120 49.18 -29.46 18.99
CA LYS A 120 50.24 -29.96 19.89
C LYS A 120 49.64 -30.57 21.17
N GLY A 121 50.47 -31.27 21.94
CA GLY A 121 50.13 -31.74 23.28
C GLY A 121 49.19 -32.96 23.30
N ALA A 122 48.11 -32.88 24.09
CA ALA A 122 47.21 -34.00 24.39
C ALA A 122 46.60 -34.68 23.15
N LEU A 123 46.42 -33.94 22.05
CA LEU A 123 45.89 -34.46 20.78
C LEU A 123 46.81 -35.49 20.08
N LEU A 124 48.11 -35.50 20.40
CA LEU A 124 49.06 -36.48 19.84
C LEU A 124 49.20 -37.75 20.69
N ARG A 125 48.78 -37.71 21.97
CA ARG A 125 49.01 -38.79 22.95
C ARG A 125 48.17 -40.05 22.69
N ASN A 126 47.13 -39.96 21.86
CA ASN A 126 46.16 -41.02 21.61
C ASN A 126 46.40 -41.80 20.30
N LYS A 127 47.44 -41.49 19.51
CA LYS A 127 47.81 -42.30 18.34
C LYS A 127 48.65 -43.50 18.82
N ARG A 128 48.01 -44.64 19.15
CA ARG A 128 48.75 -45.89 19.37
C ARG A 128 49.30 -46.40 18.02
N PRO A 129 50.55 -46.88 17.97
CA PRO A 129 51.07 -47.59 16.80
C PRO A 129 50.40 -48.97 16.70
N GLN A 130 49.96 -49.35 15.50
CA GLN A 130 49.70 -50.75 15.15
C GLN A 130 51.01 -51.39 14.69
#